data_AF-A0A9E5YTS7-F1
#
_entry.id   AF-A0A9E5YTS7-F1
#
_cell.length_a   1.000
_cell.length_b   1.000
_cell.length_c   1.000
_cell.angle_alpha   90.00
_cell.angle_beta   90.00
_cell.angle_gamma   90.00
#
_symmetry.space_group_name_H-M   'P 1'
#
loop_
_entity.id
_entity.type
_entity.pdbx_description
1 polymer ?
#
loop_
_entity_poly.entity_id
_entity_poly.type
_entity_poly.pdbx_seq_one_letter_code
_entity_poly.pdbx_strand_id
1 'polypeptide(L)'
;MPADTHTDIPTKEILYIADPMCSWCWGFTPSLQAMAERAAGRRVSLTVMMGGLRPLTRSPMDEAQKAEIRHHWETVEERSGQPFNYDFFEQNSFTYDTEPACRAVCVVRAIARPLVLDYFEAVQR
;
A
#
# COMPACT_ATOMS: atom_id res chain seq x y z
N MET A 1 37.56 -13.29 24.60
CA MET A 1 36.20 -12.79 24.93
C MET A 1 35.42 -12.79 23.63
N PRO A 2 34.33 -13.55 23.48
CA PRO A 2 33.53 -13.40 22.27
C PRO A 2 32.86 -12.03 22.34
N ALA A 3 33.01 -11.25 21.27
CA ALA A 3 32.28 -10.00 21.11
C ALA A 3 30.79 -10.31 21.24
N ASP A 4 30.11 -9.59 22.14
CA ASP A 4 28.67 -9.64 22.27
C ASP A 4 28.04 -9.40 20.90
N THR A 5 27.54 -10.46 20.29
CA THR A 5 26.64 -10.40 19.15
C THR A 5 25.34 -9.81 19.67
N HIS A 6 25.33 -8.48 19.81
CA HIS A 6 24.12 -7.73 20.08
C HIS A 6 23.32 -7.76 18.79
N THR A 7 22.58 -8.86 18.59
CA THR A 7 21.68 -9.06 17.47
C THR A 7 20.80 -7.83 17.36
N ASP A 8 20.78 -7.20 16.19
CA ASP A 8 20.07 -5.96 15.89
C ASP A 8 18.54 -6.21 15.81
N ILE A 9 18.00 -6.81 16.87
CA ILE A 9 16.61 -7.23 16.96
C ILE A 9 15.78 -5.95 17.17
N PRO A 10 14.77 -5.68 16.31
CA PRO A 10 13.86 -4.56 16.51
C PRO A 10 13.22 -4.66 17.89
N THR A 11 13.24 -3.57 18.65
CA THR A 11 12.58 -3.50 19.97
C THR A 11 11.14 -3.01 19.84
N LYS A 12 10.77 -2.46 18.69
CA LYS A 12 9.42 -2.01 18.34
C LYS A 12 9.13 -2.32 16.88
N GLU A 13 7.85 -2.47 16.56
CA GLU A 13 7.36 -2.69 15.21
C GLU A 13 6.20 -1.73 14.91
N ILE A 14 6.24 -1.15 13.71
CA ILE A 14 5.14 -0.38 13.13
C ILE A 14 4.44 -1.28 12.11
N LEU A 15 3.16 -1.56 12.35
CA LEU A 15 2.31 -2.29 11.43
C LEU A 15 1.53 -1.29 10.58
N TYR A 16 1.88 -1.20 9.30
CA TYR A 16 1.13 -0.41 8.33
C TYR A 16 0.10 -1.31 7.64
N ILE A 17 -1.16 -1.22 8.07
CA ILE A 17 -2.27 -1.98 7.51
C ILE A 17 -2.86 -1.18 6.35
N ALA A 18 -2.77 -1.71 5.14
CA ALA A 18 -3.10 -0.99 3.91
C ALA A 18 -3.59 -1.90 2.80
N ASP A 19 -4.13 -1.33 1.74
CA ASP A 19 -4.46 -2.03 0.50
C ASP A 19 -3.78 -1.30 -0.68
N PRO A 20 -3.11 -2.01 -1.61
CA PRO A 20 -2.42 -1.37 -2.74
C PRO A 20 -3.35 -0.58 -3.66
N MET A 21 -4.65 -0.90 -3.67
CA MET A 21 -5.63 -0.25 -4.52
C MET A 21 -6.44 0.83 -3.77
N CYS A 22 -6.08 1.14 -2.52
CA CYS A 22 -6.70 2.21 -1.73
C CYS A 22 -6.09 3.59 -2.08
N SER A 23 -6.94 4.53 -2.51
CA SER A 23 -6.51 5.89 -2.87
C SER A 23 -5.85 6.64 -1.70
N TRP A 24 -6.37 6.51 -0.48
CA TRP A 24 -5.76 7.13 0.69
C TRP A 24 -4.42 6.50 1.09
N CYS A 25 -4.24 5.20 0.83
CA CYS A 25 -2.93 4.57 1.01
C CYS A 25 -1.91 5.13 0.00
N TRP A 26 -2.32 5.38 -1.24
CA TRP A 26 -1.49 6.06 -2.24
C TRP A 26 -1.16 7.51 -1.86
N GLY A 27 -2.15 8.25 -1.36
CA GLY A 27 -1.96 9.59 -0.80
C GLY A 27 -0.96 9.64 0.37
N PHE A 28 -0.87 8.55 1.14
CA PHE A 28 0.02 8.46 2.30
C PHE A 28 1.43 7.95 1.96
N THR A 29 1.68 7.46 0.74
CA THR A 29 2.97 6.88 0.33
C THR A 29 4.18 7.76 0.67
N PRO A 30 4.18 9.09 0.43
CA PRO A 30 5.31 9.94 0.81
C PRO A 30 5.59 9.96 2.32
N SER A 31 4.53 9.94 3.14
CA SER A 31 4.65 9.89 4.60
C SER A 31 5.15 8.53 5.07
N LEU A 32 4.69 7.44 4.44
CA LEU A 32 5.15 6.08 4.72
C LEU A 32 6.64 5.91 4.41
N GLN A 33 7.11 6.43 3.28
CA GLN A 33 8.54 6.44 2.92
C GLN A 33 9.36 7.23 3.95
N ALA A 34 8.92 8.44 4.31
CA ALA A 34 9.59 9.24 5.34
C ALA A 34 9.61 8.53 6.71
N MET A 35 8.58 7.76 7.04
CA MET A 35 8.56 6.91 8.24
C MET A 35 9.58 5.77 8.14
N ALA A 36 9.67 5.08 7.00
CA ALA A 36 10.62 4.01 6.75
C ALA A 36 12.08 4.52 6.86
N GLU A 37 12.39 5.65 6.24
CA GLU A 37 13.70 6.31 6.33
C GLU A 37 14.06 6.68 7.77
N ARG A 38 13.11 7.21 8.54
CA ARG A 38 13.34 7.55 9.96
C ARG A 38 13.50 6.32 10.84
N ALA A 39 12.86 5.21 10.50
CA ALA A 39 13.00 3.94 11.20
C ALA A 39 14.33 3.26 10.86
N ALA A 40 14.88 3.49 9.66
CA ALA A 40 16.18 2.96 9.27
C ALA A 40 17.29 3.40 10.24
N GLY A 41 18.14 2.46 10.64
CA GLY A 41 19.18 2.68 11.65
C GLY A 41 18.66 2.82 13.09
N ARG A 42 17.34 2.65 13.32
CA ARG A 42 16.74 2.49 14.65
C ARG A 42 16.34 1.05 14.84
N ARG A 43 16.18 0.63 16.10
CA ARG A 43 15.60 -0.69 16.45
C ARG A 43 14.08 -0.72 16.27
N VAL A 44 13.58 -0.21 15.14
CA VAL A 44 12.16 -0.15 14.78
C VAL A 44 11.97 -0.77 13.40
N SER A 45 11.16 -1.83 13.30
CA SER A 45 10.77 -2.40 12.01
C SER A 45 9.48 -1.75 11.49
N LEU A 46 9.35 -1.67 10.16
CA LEU A 46 8.11 -1.30 9.48
C LEU A 46 7.63 -2.50 8.65
N THR A 47 6.44 -3.00 8.97
CA THR A 47 5.85 -4.15 8.31
C THR A 47 4.54 -3.74 7.63
N VAL A 48 4.47 -3.94 6.32
CA VAL A 48 3.24 -3.73 5.55
C VAL A 48 2.35 -4.98 5.66
N MET A 49 1.09 -4.78 6.05
CA MET A 49 0.08 -5.81 6.17
C MET A 49 -1.13 -5.48 5.29
N MET A 50 -1.60 -6.47 4.54
CA MET A 50 -2.70 -6.30 3.61
C MET A 50 -4.03 -6.30 4.36
N GLY A 51 -4.77 -5.19 4.26
CA GLY A 51 -6.08 -5.00 4.89
C GLY A 51 -7.23 -5.63 4.09
N GLY A 52 -7.10 -5.71 2.76
CA GLY A 52 -8.14 -6.26 1.87
C GLY A 52 -9.37 -5.36 1.81
N LEU A 53 -9.28 -4.27 1.06
CA LEU A 53 -10.32 -3.25 0.93
C LEU A 53 -11.61 -3.79 0.30
N ARG A 54 -11.50 -4.53 -0.83
CA ARG A 54 -12.63 -5.13 -1.56
C ARG A 54 -12.24 -6.49 -2.17
N PRO A 55 -11.91 -7.50 -1.35
CA PRO A 55 -11.42 -8.78 -1.85
C PRO A 55 -12.54 -9.60 -2.49
N LEU A 56 -12.20 -10.33 -3.56
CA LEU A 56 -13.06 -11.27 -4.27
C LEU A 56 -14.31 -10.64 -4.89
N THR A 57 -14.27 -9.33 -5.16
CA THR A 57 -15.32 -8.63 -5.91
C THR A 57 -15.42 -9.24 -7.31
N ARG A 58 -16.63 -9.57 -7.75
CA ARG A 58 -16.87 -10.19 -9.07
C ARG A 58 -17.71 -9.32 -10.02
N SER A 59 -18.45 -8.38 -9.45
CA SER A 59 -19.28 -7.47 -10.23
C SER A 59 -18.41 -6.31 -10.74
N PRO A 60 -18.59 -5.88 -12.00
CA PRO A 60 -18.01 -4.63 -12.46
C PRO A 60 -18.48 -3.44 -11.64
N MET A 61 -17.66 -2.38 -11.60
CA MET A 61 -18.06 -1.12 -10.98
C MET A 61 -19.25 -0.52 -11.71
N ASP A 62 -20.28 -0.16 -10.95
CA ASP A 62 -21.38 0.66 -11.46
C ASP A 62 -21.00 2.16 -11.46
N GLU A 63 -21.85 2.98 -12.07
CA GLU A 63 -21.59 4.43 -12.19
C GLU A 63 -21.58 5.14 -10.83
N ALA A 64 -22.32 4.64 -9.84
CA ALA A 64 -22.32 5.22 -8.50
C ALA A 64 -20.98 4.96 -7.79
N GLN A 65 -20.47 3.73 -7.89
CA GLN A 65 -19.14 3.35 -7.37
C GLN A 65 -18.03 4.11 -8.06
N LYS A 66 -18.09 4.27 -9.39
CA LYS A 66 -17.13 5.10 -10.13
C LYS A 66 -17.14 6.54 -9.64
N ALA A 67 -18.32 7.15 -9.45
CA ALA A 67 -18.45 8.51 -8.96
C ALA A 67 -17.88 8.67 -7.54
N GLU A 68 -18.16 7.71 -6.64
CA GLU A 68 -17.62 7.69 -5.28
C GLU A 68 -16.09 7.59 -5.26
N ILE A 69 -15.53 6.64 -6.02
CA ILE A 69 -14.08 6.43 -6.08
C ILE A 69 -13.39 7.63 -6.72
N ARG A 70 -13.96 8.21 -7.79
CA ARG A 70 -13.47 9.45 -8.40
C ARG A 70 -13.41 10.59 -7.39
N HIS A 71 -14.48 10.79 -6.62
CA HIS A 71 -14.51 11.83 -5.58
C HIS A 71 -13.41 11.63 -4.52
N HIS A 72 -13.17 10.38 -4.11
CA HIS A 72 -12.05 10.08 -3.21
C HIS A 72 -10.69 10.40 -3.84
N TRP A 73 -10.49 10.10 -5.13
CA TRP A 73 -9.24 10.40 -5.84
C TRP A 73 -9.00 11.91 -5.92
N GLU A 74 -10.02 12.69 -6.29
CA GLU A 74 -9.97 14.16 -6.33
C GLU A 74 -9.60 14.74 -4.96
N THR A 75 -10.21 14.23 -3.90
CA THR A 75 -9.92 14.67 -2.52
C THR A 75 -8.50 14.31 -2.07
N VAL A 76 -8.02 13.12 -2.44
CA VAL A 76 -6.65 12.70 -2.11
C VAL A 76 -5.63 13.51 -2.89
N GLU A 77 -5.85 13.75 -4.17
CA GLU A 77 -5.00 14.57 -5.03
C GLU A 77 -4.85 15.99 -4.46
N GLU A 78 -5.97 16.64 -4.12
CA GLU A 78 -5.98 17.97 -3.51
C GLU A 78 -5.17 18.03 -2.20
N ARG A 79 -5.29 17.00 -1.35
CA ARG A 79 -4.70 17.00 -0.01
C ARG A 79 -3.25 16.54 0.05
N SER A 80 -2.87 15.61 -0.83
CA SER A 80 -1.55 14.96 -0.80
C SER A 80 -0.64 15.40 -1.94
N GLY A 81 -1.20 15.93 -3.04
CA GLY A 81 -0.47 16.22 -4.27
C GLY A 81 -0.07 14.96 -5.06
N GLN A 82 -0.50 13.77 -4.64
CA GLN A 82 -0.23 12.53 -5.36
C GLN A 82 -1.06 12.47 -6.65
N PRO A 83 -0.44 12.16 -7.80
CA PRO A 83 -1.12 12.19 -9.10
C PRO A 83 -2.06 11.00 -9.26
N PHE A 84 -3.11 11.20 -10.05
CA PHE A 84 -4.02 10.15 -10.49
C PHE A 84 -4.23 10.18 -12.01
N ASN A 85 -4.41 9.00 -12.62
CA ASN A 85 -4.84 8.90 -14.00
C ASN A 85 -6.36 8.68 -14.08
N TYR A 86 -7.11 9.74 -14.41
CA TYR A 86 -8.57 9.68 -14.48
C TYR A 86 -9.13 8.93 -15.69
N ASP A 87 -8.31 8.60 -16.69
CA ASP A 87 -8.69 7.73 -17.81
C ASP A 87 -9.12 6.34 -17.31
N PHE A 88 -8.72 5.96 -16.09
CA PHE A 88 -9.18 4.76 -15.40
C PHE A 88 -10.72 4.63 -15.38
N PHE A 89 -11.44 5.74 -15.21
CA PHE A 89 -12.91 5.72 -15.11
C PHE A 89 -13.61 5.51 -16.46
N GLU A 90 -12.89 5.64 -17.57
CA GLU A 90 -13.39 5.35 -18.92
C GLU A 90 -13.44 3.84 -19.22
N GLN A 91 -12.78 3.02 -18.39
CA GLN A 91 -12.80 1.58 -18.54
C GLN A 91 -14.21 1.03 -18.32
N ASN A 92 -14.74 0.41 -19.36
CA ASN A 92 -15.99 -0.34 -19.26
C ASN A 92 -15.71 -1.68 -18.60
N SER A 93 -16.55 -2.03 -17.62
CA SER A 93 -16.57 -3.34 -16.98
C SER A 93 -15.38 -3.67 -16.06
N PHE A 94 -14.62 -2.69 -15.57
CA PHE A 94 -13.57 -2.95 -14.58
C PHE A 94 -14.17 -3.49 -13.27
N THR A 95 -13.65 -4.62 -12.79
CA THR A 95 -14.01 -5.23 -11.51
C THR A 95 -12.99 -4.83 -10.45
N TYR A 96 -13.45 -4.12 -9.42
CA TYR A 96 -12.58 -3.60 -8.37
C TYR A 96 -12.31 -4.66 -7.28
N ASP A 97 -11.66 -5.75 -7.68
CA ASP A 97 -11.17 -6.81 -6.80
C ASP A 97 -9.76 -6.47 -6.31
N THR A 98 -9.60 -6.22 -5.01
CA THR A 98 -8.30 -5.90 -4.43
C THR A 98 -7.51 -7.11 -3.94
N GLU A 99 -8.09 -8.31 -3.99
CA GLU A 99 -7.42 -9.55 -3.55
C GLU A 99 -6.16 -9.86 -4.36
N PRO A 100 -6.16 -9.80 -5.72
CA PRO A 100 -4.98 -10.16 -6.49
C PRO A 100 -3.77 -9.28 -6.18
N ALA A 101 -3.98 -7.96 -6.05
CA ALA A 101 -2.96 -7.01 -5.66
C ALA A 101 -2.42 -7.28 -4.24
N CYS A 102 -3.32 -7.48 -3.27
CA CYS A 102 -2.93 -7.84 -1.91
C CYS A 102 -2.13 -9.14 -1.85
N ARG A 103 -2.58 -10.18 -2.56
CA ARG A 103 -1.90 -11.48 -2.60
C ARG A 103 -0.51 -11.36 -3.20
N ALA A 104 -0.33 -10.55 -4.23
CA ALA A 104 0.98 -10.31 -4.82
C ALA A 104 1.97 -9.72 -3.80
N VAL A 105 1.54 -8.72 -3.01
CA VAL A 105 2.36 -8.16 -1.91
C VAL A 105 2.67 -9.21 -0.83
N CYS A 106 1.69 -10.03 -0.46
CA CYS A 106 1.90 -11.14 0.48
C CYS A 106 2.93 -12.16 -0.02
N VAL A 107 2.93 -12.47 -1.33
CA VAL A 107 3.94 -13.35 -1.96
C VAL A 107 5.32 -12.71 -1.88
N VAL A 108 5.47 -11.43 -2.25
CA VAL A 108 6.74 -10.70 -2.13
C VAL A 108 7.23 -10.69 -0.69
N ARG A 109 6.34 -10.53 0.29
CA ARG A 109 6.71 -10.61 1.72
C ARG A 109 7.24 -11.99 2.13
N ALA A 110 6.74 -13.06 1.51
CA ALA A 110 7.18 -14.42 1.79
C ALA A 110 8.54 -14.74 1.17
N ILE A 111 8.83 -14.23 -0.04
CA ILE A 111 10.02 -14.62 -0.81
C ILE A 111 11.13 -13.55 -0.83
N ALA A 112 10.79 -12.28 -0.62
CA ALA A 112 11.68 -11.13 -0.75
C ALA A 112 11.25 -9.98 0.18
N ARG A 113 11.17 -10.27 1.49
CA ARG A 113 10.70 -9.31 2.52
C ARG A 113 11.28 -7.89 2.44
N PRO A 114 12.59 -7.69 2.15
CA PRO A 114 13.15 -6.33 2.04
C PRO A 114 12.52 -5.48 0.91
N LEU A 115 11.91 -6.10 -0.10
CA LEU A 115 11.30 -5.41 -1.25
C LEU A 115 9.82 -5.11 -1.08
N VAL A 116 9.22 -5.42 0.08
CA VAL A 116 7.76 -5.32 0.26
C VAL A 116 7.24 -3.91 0.12
N LEU A 117 7.95 -2.93 0.70
CA LEU A 117 7.53 -1.52 0.63
C LEU A 117 7.62 -1.01 -0.81
N ASP A 118 8.74 -1.26 -1.48
CA ASP A 118 8.96 -0.86 -2.87
C ASP A 118 7.94 -1.52 -3.81
N TYR A 119 7.65 -2.81 -3.61
CA TYR A 119 6.66 -3.52 -4.41
C TYR A 119 5.23 -3.03 -4.14
N PHE A 120 4.88 -2.74 -2.87
CA PHE A 120 3.58 -2.18 -2.53
C PHE A 120 3.35 -0.84 -3.24
N GLU A 121 4.35 0.03 -3.26
CA GLU A 121 4.30 1.30 -3.99
C GLU A 121 4.23 1.08 -5.51
N ALA A 122 5.00 0.13 -6.04
CA ALA A 122 5.00 -0.15 -7.48
C ALA A 122 3.63 -0.60 -8.00
N VAL A 123 2.83 -1.29 -7.17
CA VAL A 123 1.45 -1.68 -7.52
C VAL A 123 0.49 -0.48 -7.56
N GLN A 124 0.81 0.62 -6.86
CA GLN A 124 -0.02 1.83 -6.80
C GLN A 124 0.15 2.78 -7.99
N ARG A 125 1.27 2.66 -8.73
CA ARG A 125 1.65 3.54 -9.84
C ARG A 125 1.08 3.07 -11.17
#